data_AF-A0A2D7IEQ6-F1
#
_entry.id   AF-A0A2D7IEQ6-F1
#
_cell.length_a   1.000
_cell.length_b   1.000
_cell.length_c   1.000
_cell.angle_alpha   90.00
_cell.angle_beta   90.00
_cell.angle_gamma   90.00
#
_symmetry.space_group_name_H-M   'P 1'
#
loop_
_entity.id
_entity.type
_entity.pdbx_description
1 polymer ?
#
loop_
_entity_poly.entity_id
_entity_poly.type
_entity_poly.pdbx_seq_one_letter_code
_entity_poly.pdbx_strand_id
1 'polypeptide(L)'
;MTDTSVRKIHNFASNLLKLRNIGRPRHEARLILSKVLKKNCLSLLINKNIFISQKKLKKFFKMIYFRCHGKPISRIYGVKEFYSRKFLINKFTLDPRPDSEIIIETIKHFIFKLKKKKKLKF
;
A
#
# COMPACT_ATOMS: atom_id res chain seq x y z
N MET A 1 26.43 1.45 17.37
CA MET A 1 25.10 1.15 16.78
C MET A 1 24.27 2.42 16.85
N THR A 2 23.90 3.03 15.73
CA THR A 2 23.15 4.30 15.76
C THR A 2 21.70 4.04 16.14
N ASP A 3 21.37 4.40 17.36
CA ASP A 3 20.09 4.14 18.00
C ASP A 3 19.06 5.22 17.62
N THR A 4 18.42 5.06 16.45
CA THR A 4 17.46 6.07 15.96
C THR A 4 16.04 5.62 16.24
N SER A 5 15.32 6.36 17.08
CA SER A 5 13.94 6.03 17.44
C SER A 5 13.00 6.09 16.22
N VAL A 6 12.11 5.11 16.12
CA VAL A 6 11.07 5.03 15.07
C VAL A 6 10.25 6.33 14.97
N ARG A 7 9.98 7.00 16.10
CA ARG A 7 9.29 8.30 16.12
C ARG A 7 10.04 9.38 15.34
N LYS A 8 11.36 9.52 15.56
CA LYS A 8 12.18 10.53 14.87
C LYS A 8 12.18 10.28 13.37
N ILE A 9 12.39 9.03 12.96
CA ILE A 9 12.41 8.63 11.54
C ILE A 9 11.05 8.85 10.87
N HIS A 10 9.95 8.46 11.54
CA HIS A 10 8.60 8.65 11.03
C HIS A 10 8.29 10.14 10.82
N ASN A 11 8.63 11.00 11.78
CA ASN A 11 8.44 12.44 11.68
C ASN A 11 9.25 13.05 10.53
N PHE A 12 10.53 12.68 10.41
CA PHE A 12 11.40 13.16 9.33
C PHE A 12 10.85 12.78 7.95
N ALA A 13 10.50 11.50 7.75
CA ALA A 13 9.90 11.04 6.50
C ALA A 13 8.55 11.70 6.21
N SER A 14 7.72 11.92 7.24
CA SER A 14 6.45 12.62 7.09
C SER A 14 6.64 14.05 6.60
N ASN A 15 7.65 14.76 7.11
CA ASN A 15 7.98 16.11 6.68
C ASN A 15 8.49 16.13 5.24
N LEU A 16 9.37 15.20 4.87
CA LEU A 16 9.84 15.06 3.48
C LEU A 16 8.69 14.81 2.50
N LEU A 17 7.76 13.92 2.84
CA LEU A 17 6.59 13.65 2.00
C LEU A 17 5.66 14.87 1.94
N LYS A 18 5.51 15.62 3.04
CA LYS A 18 4.73 16.86 3.08
C LYS A 18 5.33 17.91 2.14
N LEU A 19 6.64 18.10 2.14
CA LEU A 19 7.36 19.01 1.23
C LEU A 19 7.19 18.64 -0.24
N ARG A 20 6.85 17.38 -0.55
CA ARG A 20 6.59 16.89 -1.90
C ARG A 20 5.08 16.82 -2.23
N ASN A 21 4.25 17.53 -1.47
CA ASN A 21 2.79 17.61 -1.68
C ASN A 21 2.08 16.24 -1.74
N ILE A 22 2.58 15.28 -0.97
CA ILE A 22 1.95 13.96 -0.85
C ILE A 22 0.70 14.10 0.02
N GLY A 23 -0.46 13.68 -0.48
CA GLY A 23 -1.75 13.97 0.15
C GLY A 23 -1.93 13.42 1.59
N ARG A 24 -1.29 12.30 1.95
CA ARG A 24 -1.40 11.71 3.29
C ARG A 24 -0.03 11.37 3.88
N PRO A 25 0.83 12.37 4.14
CA PRO A 25 2.27 12.15 4.32
C PRO A 25 2.59 11.33 5.59
N ARG A 26 1.92 11.62 6.72
CA ARG A 26 2.11 10.86 7.97
C ARG A 26 1.65 9.42 7.87
N HIS A 27 0.53 9.18 7.19
CA HIS A 27 -0.02 7.84 6.99
C HIS A 27 0.88 7.02 6.07
N GLU A 28 1.29 7.60 4.94
CA GLU A 28 2.17 6.94 3.99
C GLU A 28 3.56 6.61 4.59
N ALA A 29 4.16 7.54 5.33
CA ALA A 29 5.40 7.27 6.07
C ALA A 29 5.25 6.08 7.03
N ARG A 30 4.10 5.98 7.71
CA ARG A 30 3.81 4.87 8.63
C ARG A 30 3.61 3.55 7.89
N LEU A 31 2.89 3.56 6.76
CA LEU A 31 2.72 2.38 5.91
C LEU A 31 4.08 1.84 5.45
N ILE A 32 4.95 2.71 4.95
CA ILE A 32 6.28 2.33 4.45
C ILE A 32 7.12 1.76 5.59
N LEU A 33 7.08 2.39 6.77
CA LEU A 33 7.80 1.92 7.95
C LEU A 33 7.28 0.55 8.44
N SER A 34 5.95 0.38 8.47
CA SER A 34 5.26 -0.88 8.78
C SER A 34 5.73 -2.00 7.85
N LYS A 35 5.78 -1.75 6.53
CA LYS A 35 6.24 -2.72 5.53
C LYS A 35 7.70 -3.13 5.75
N VAL A 36 8.58 -2.19 6.07
CA VAL A 36 10.02 -2.44 6.29
C VAL A 36 10.27 -3.20 7.60
N LEU A 37 9.55 -2.83 8.66
CA LEU A 37 9.70 -3.45 9.97
C LEU A 37 8.95 -4.79 10.08
N LYS A 38 8.06 -5.11 9.13
CA LYS A 38 7.11 -6.23 9.19
C LYS A 38 6.24 -6.17 10.46
N LYS A 39 5.75 -4.97 10.78
CA LYS A 39 4.93 -4.70 11.98
C LYS A 39 3.64 -3.99 11.56
N ASN A 40 2.53 -4.23 12.26
CA ASN A 40 1.27 -3.50 12.00
C ASN A 40 1.44 -2.01 12.35
N CYS A 41 0.81 -1.11 11.59
CA CYS A 41 0.69 0.32 11.88
C CYS A 41 0.27 0.61 13.33
N LEU A 42 -0.67 -0.15 13.89
CA LEU A 42 -1.08 0.01 15.30
C LEU A 42 0.07 -0.24 16.27
N SER A 43 0.84 -1.30 16.06
CA SER A 43 2.00 -1.61 16.90
C SER A 43 3.08 -0.52 16.85
N LEU A 44 3.21 0.17 15.71
CA LEU A 44 4.13 1.32 15.56
C LEU A 44 3.62 2.59 16.24
N LEU A 45 2.30 2.73 16.41
CA LEU A 45 1.69 3.86 17.11
C LEU A 45 1.87 3.74 18.63
N ILE A 46 1.69 2.52 19.15
CA ILE A 46 1.80 2.21 20.58
C ILE A 46 3.27 2.18 21.00
N ASN A 47 4.11 1.39 20.31
CA ASN A 47 5.52 1.22 20.65
C ASN A 47 6.41 2.15 19.82
N LYS A 48 6.66 3.36 20.34
CA LYS A 48 7.46 4.39 19.67
C LYS A 48 8.99 4.23 19.87
N ASN A 49 9.41 3.43 20.84
CA ASN A 49 10.81 3.17 21.19
C ASN A 49 11.35 1.89 20.53
N ILE A 50 10.85 1.56 19.34
CA ILE A 50 11.38 0.45 18.55
C ILE A 50 12.67 0.91 17.88
N PHE A 51 13.70 0.08 17.98
CA PHE A 51 14.96 0.26 17.29
C PHE A 51 14.94 -0.34 15.89
N ILE A 52 15.62 0.33 14.95
CA ILE A 52 15.70 -0.08 13.55
C ILE A 52 17.16 -0.35 13.16
N SER A 53 17.40 -1.50 12.55
CA SER A 53 18.73 -1.81 12.02
C SER A 53 19.08 -0.92 10.82
N GLN A 54 20.36 -0.63 10.62
CA GLN A 54 20.83 0.18 9.49
C GLN A 54 20.35 -0.36 8.12
N LYS A 55 20.32 -1.70 7.95
CA LYS A 55 19.80 -2.34 6.74
C LYS A 55 18.33 -1.99 6.49
N LYS A 56 17.50 -2.03 7.53
CA LYS A 56 16.08 -1.65 7.46
C LYS A 56 15.93 -0.14 7.22
N LEU A 57 16.74 0.69 7.88
CA LEU A 57 16.75 2.13 7.69
C LEU A 57 17.08 2.54 6.24
N LYS A 58 18.12 1.94 5.64
CA LYS A 58 18.46 2.14 4.22
C LYS A 58 17.29 1.75 3.30
N LYS A 59 16.65 0.60 3.56
CA LYS A 59 15.47 0.17 2.79
C LYS A 59 14.31 1.15 2.92
N PHE A 60 14.04 1.64 4.13
CA PHE A 60 13.01 2.63 4.40
C PHE A 60 13.24 3.92 3.62
N PHE A 61 14.44 4.51 3.71
CA PHE A 61 14.74 5.74 2.98
C PHE A 61 14.74 5.57 1.47
N LYS A 62 15.15 4.41 0.94
CA LYS A 62 15.02 4.09 -0.48
C LYS A 62 13.55 4.12 -0.94
N MET A 63 12.63 3.61 -0.13
CA MET A 63 11.19 3.63 -0.44
C MET A 63 10.61 5.05 -0.33
N ILE A 64 11.01 5.84 0.67
CA ILE A 64 10.63 7.25 0.79
C ILE A 64 11.13 8.05 -0.41
N TYR A 65 12.37 7.85 -0.84
CA TYR A 65 12.95 8.48 -2.02
C TYR A 65 12.07 8.26 -3.25
N PHE A 66 11.73 7.01 -3.57
CA PHE A 66 10.85 6.72 -4.71
C PHE A 66 9.48 7.38 -4.56
N ARG A 67 8.92 7.40 -3.35
CA ARG A 67 7.62 8.01 -3.12
C ARG A 67 7.64 9.52 -3.34
N CYS A 68 8.70 10.19 -2.89
CA CYS A 68 8.95 11.62 -3.12
C CYS A 68 9.07 11.98 -4.61
N HIS A 69 9.49 11.03 -5.45
CA HIS A 69 9.58 11.17 -6.92
C HIS A 69 8.28 10.73 -7.62
N GLY A 70 7.15 10.73 -6.91
CA GLY A 70 5.84 10.45 -7.50
C GLY A 70 5.52 8.98 -7.71
N LYS A 71 6.43 8.04 -7.40
CA LYS A 71 6.14 6.61 -7.57
C LYS A 71 5.02 6.17 -6.62
N PRO A 72 3.92 5.57 -7.12
CA PRO A 72 2.82 5.09 -6.27
C PRO A 72 3.29 4.03 -5.26
N ILE A 73 2.68 3.99 -4.07
CA ILE A 73 2.99 3.00 -3.03
C ILE A 73 2.83 1.56 -3.55
N SER A 74 1.79 1.29 -4.34
CA SER A 74 1.56 0.00 -4.99
C SER A 74 2.81 -0.46 -5.76
N ARG A 75 3.38 0.43 -6.58
CA ARG A 75 4.59 0.20 -7.39
C ARG A 75 5.88 0.14 -6.56
N ILE A 76 5.92 0.80 -5.41
CA ILE A 76 7.04 0.66 -4.46
C ILE A 76 6.98 -0.72 -3.78
N TYR A 77 5.78 -1.22 -3.49
CA TYR A 77 5.58 -2.50 -2.82
C TYR A 77 5.57 -3.70 -3.78
N GLY A 78 5.34 -3.45 -5.07
CA GLY A 78 5.13 -4.50 -6.07
C GLY A 78 3.81 -5.25 -5.88
N VAL A 79 2.86 -4.69 -5.14
CA VAL A 79 1.56 -5.31 -4.87
C VAL A 79 0.44 -4.29 -4.89
N LYS A 80 -0.74 -4.73 -5.33
CA LYS A 80 -1.99 -3.97 -5.28
C LYS A 80 -3.12 -4.89 -4.82
N GLU A 81 -3.99 -4.37 -3.97
CA GLU A 81 -5.24 -5.04 -3.62
C GLU A 81 -6.32 -4.64 -4.63
N PHE A 82 -7.07 -5.64 -5.08
CA PHE A 82 -8.17 -5.51 -6.03
C PHE A 82 -9.14 -6.66 -5.81
N TYR A 83 -10.43 -6.36 -5.69
CA TYR A 83 -11.48 -7.33 -5.45
C TYR A 83 -11.20 -8.28 -4.26
N SER A 84 -10.79 -7.69 -3.13
CA SER A 84 -10.38 -8.37 -1.87
C SER A 84 -9.24 -9.39 -2.04
N ARG A 85 -8.45 -9.28 -3.11
CA ARG A 85 -7.31 -10.14 -3.42
C ARG A 85 -6.05 -9.32 -3.61
N LYS A 86 -4.90 -9.91 -3.28
CA LYS A 86 -3.59 -9.29 -3.49
C LYS A 86 -2.99 -9.76 -4.81
N PHE A 87 -2.65 -8.81 -5.67
CA PHE A 87 -1.98 -9.06 -6.93
C PHE A 87 -0.53 -8.57 -6.86
N LEU A 88 0.39 -9.34 -7.43
CA LEU A 88 1.74 -8.87 -7.72
C LEU A 88 1.68 -7.98 -8.97
N ILE A 89 2.34 -6.84 -8.89
CA ILE A 89 2.41 -5.88 -10.00
C ILE A 89 3.87 -5.48 -10.23
N ASN A 90 4.20 -5.17 -11.47
CA ASN A 90 5.54 -4.73 -11.85
C ASN A 90 5.44 -3.58 -12.85
N LYS A 91 6.56 -3.15 -13.46
CA LYS A 91 6.57 -2.04 -14.43
C LYS A 91 5.84 -2.35 -15.74
N PHE A 92 5.59 -3.62 -16.05
CA PHE A 92 4.98 -4.10 -17.28
C PHE A 92 3.47 -4.34 -17.15
N THR A 93 2.89 -4.20 -15.95
CA THR A 93 1.46 -4.36 -15.71
C THR A 93 0.78 -3.00 -15.47
N LEU A 94 -0.52 -2.90 -15.75
CA LEU A 94 -1.34 -1.78 -15.26
C LEU A 94 -1.60 -1.94 -13.76
N ASP A 95 -1.90 -0.82 -13.08
CA ASP A 95 -2.39 -0.87 -11.70
C ASP A 95 -3.89 -1.18 -11.72
N PRO A 96 -4.34 -2.29 -11.11
CA PRO A 96 -5.77 -2.55 -10.95
C PRO A 96 -6.48 -1.35 -10.29
N ARG A 97 -7.54 -0.85 -10.94
CA ARG A 97 -8.29 0.33 -10.51
C ARG A 97 -9.59 -0.11 -9.82
N PRO A 98 -10.00 0.54 -8.70
CA PRO A 98 -11.26 0.23 -8.03
C PRO A 98 -12.47 0.27 -8.98
N ASP A 99 -12.50 1.26 -9.87
CA ASP A 99 -13.59 1.43 -10.84
C ASP A 99 -13.74 0.21 -11.76
N SER A 100 -12.65 -0.51 -12.05
CA SER A 100 -12.69 -1.73 -12.85
C SER A 100 -13.36 -2.92 -12.15
N GLU A 101 -13.60 -2.85 -10.84
CA GLU A 101 -14.37 -3.87 -10.11
C GLU A 101 -15.84 -3.90 -10.57
N ILE A 102 -16.35 -2.79 -11.11
CA ILE A 102 -17.71 -2.70 -11.69
C ILE A 102 -17.87 -3.70 -12.84
N ILE A 103 -16.82 -3.94 -13.63
CA ILE A 103 -16.86 -4.89 -14.75
C ILE A 103 -17.11 -6.30 -14.22
N ILE A 104 -16.42 -6.69 -13.14
CA ILE A 104 -16.56 -8.01 -12.50
C ILE A 104 -17.98 -8.18 -11.98
N GLU A 105 -18.49 -7.19 -11.24
CA GLU A 105 -19.85 -7.23 -10.68
C GLU A 105 -20.93 -7.29 -11.78
N THR A 106 -20.76 -6.50 -12.85
CA THR A 106 -21.68 -6.51 -14.00
C THR A 106 -21.76 -7.89 -14.64
N ILE A 107 -20.61 -8.54 -14.87
CA ILE A 107 -20.55 -9.89 -15.44
C ILE A 107 -21.20 -10.91 -14.51
N LYS A 108 -20.93 -10.84 -13.20
CA LYS A 108 -21.55 -11.73 -12.20
C LYS A 108 -23.07 -11.59 -12.21
N HIS A 109 -23.58 -10.36 -12.24
CA HIS A 109 -25.02 -10.09 -12.32
C HIS A 109 -25.63 -10.67 -13.61
N PHE A 110 -24.97 -10.49 -14.75
CA PHE A 110 -25.41 -11.03 -16.03
C PHE A 110 -25.49 -12.56 -16.01
N ILE A 111 -24.44 -13.24 -15.53
CA ILE A 111 -24.40 -14.70 -15.39
C ILE A 111 -25.51 -15.19 -14.45
N PHE A 112 -25.73 -14.51 -13.33
CA PHE A 112 -26.81 -14.84 -12.40
C PHE A 112 -28.18 -14.77 -13.08
N LYS A 113 -28.46 -13.71 -13.85
CA LYS A 113 -29.70 -13.54 -14.61
C LYS A 113 -29.90 -14.63 -15.67
N LEU A 114 -28.84 -15.02 -16.38
CA LEU A 114 -28.87 -16.12 -17.35
C LEU A 114 -29.22 -17.46 -16.69
N LYS A 115 -28.63 -17.78 -15.54
CA LYS A 115 -28.94 -19.00 -14.78
C LYS A 115 -30.39 -19.03 -14.31
N LYS A 116 -30.94 -17.88 -13.85
CA LYS A 116 -32.34 -17.77 -13.46
C LYS A 116 -33.28 -18.04 -14.64
N LYS A 117 -33.03 -17.43 -15.81
CA LYS A 117 -33.82 -17.68 -17.03
C LYS A 117 -33.80 -19.14 -17.50
N LYS A 118 -32.65 -19.83 -17.40
CA LYS A 118 -32.56 -21.26 -17.76
C LYS A 118 -33.37 -22.18 -16.83
N LYS A 119 -33.55 -21.83 -15.55
CA LYS A 119 -34.39 -22.59 -14.61
C LYS A 119 -35.90 -22.40 -14.80
N LEU A 120 -36.32 -21.40 -15.58
CA LEU A 120 -37.72 -21.03 -15.82
C LEU A 120 -38.27 -21.55 -17.17
N LYS A 121 -37.45 -22.27 -17.94
CA LYS A 121 -37.92 -22.99 -19.13
C LYS A 121 -38.37 -24.37 -18.68
N PHE A 122 -39.68 -24.53 -18.54
CA PHE A 122 -40.37 -25.83 -18.42
C PHE A 122 -40.18 -26.63 -19.71
#